data_AF-A0A8T4RCG6-F1
#
_entry.id   AF-A0A8T4RCG6-F1
#
_cell.length_a   1.000
_cell.length_b   1.000
_cell.length_c   1.000
_cell.angle_alpha   90.00
_cell.angle_beta   90.00
_cell.angle_gamma   90.00
#
_symmetry.space_group_name_H-M   'P 1'
#
loop_
_entity.id
_entity.type
_entity.pdbx_description
1 polymer ?
#
loop_
_entity_poly.entity_id
_entity_poly.type
_entity_poly.pdbx_seq_one_letter_code
_entity_poly.pdbx_strand_id
1 'polypeptide(L)'
;MAFTEKQIRRYSRHIQLPEIGEQGQRKIRDAKVLCIGLGGLGTVASLYLANAGVGKLGLVDFDTVDMNNIQRQILYRTEDIGSFKAESAKKNLRAYNPDSEFLSFNEKLTEKNAKKLIWKFDIIVDGTDNFSSRYLINDTCAALKKPLVYGAAMGFEGRATTFVPKSPCYRCLHPKYDESLSVLDCAGGIFSPVAGIIGMIQASETLKLILGKPDLVGRLLVLDGKTMRFTEYRLNKNPACTACGGKARKSISL
;
A
#
# COMPACT_ATOMS: atom_id res chain seq x y z
N MET A 1 13.00 12.71 -19.46
CA MET A 1 13.89 13.85 -19.16
C MET A 1 15.04 13.42 -18.27
N ALA A 2 16.20 14.07 -18.38
CA ALA A 2 17.35 13.88 -17.49
C ALA A 2 17.00 14.35 -16.06
N PHE A 3 17.69 13.82 -15.04
CA PHE A 3 17.57 14.34 -13.68
C PHE A 3 18.27 15.71 -13.58
N THR A 4 17.74 16.61 -12.76
CA THR A 4 18.47 17.83 -12.39
C THR A 4 19.62 17.49 -11.44
N GLU A 5 20.61 18.38 -11.31
CA GLU A 5 21.72 18.18 -10.37
C GLU A 5 21.22 18.00 -8.91
N LYS A 6 20.19 18.76 -8.51
CA LYS A 6 19.53 18.61 -7.22
C LYS A 6 18.91 17.22 -7.03
N GLN A 7 18.26 16.69 -8.06
CA GLN A 7 17.68 15.35 -8.04
C GLN A 7 18.77 14.27 -7.98
N ILE A 8 19.86 14.41 -8.73
CA ILE A 8 21.00 13.49 -8.67
C ILE A 8 21.58 13.46 -7.26
N ARG A 9 21.76 14.62 -6.63
CA ARG A 9 22.27 14.70 -5.24
C ARG A 9 21.29 14.05 -4.26
N ARG A 10 19.99 14.34 -4.37
CA ARG A 10 18.93 13.77 -3.51
C ARG A 10 18.88 12.24 -3.59
N TYR A 11 18.92 11.67 -4.79
CA TYR A 11 18.79 10.22 -5.00
C TYR A 11 20.13 9.49 -5.12
N SER A 12 21.25 10.18 -4.84
CA SER A 12 22.61 9.66 -5.03
C SER A 12 22.83 8.27 -4.40
N ARG A 13 22.29 8.05 -3.19
CA ARG A 13 22.41 6.77 -2.48
C ARG A 13 21.67 5.61 -3.15
N HIS A 14 20.54 5.88 -3.79
CA HIS A 14 19.86 4.88 -4.63
C HIS A 14 20.58 4.67 -5.95
N ILE A 15 21.01 5.74 -6.61
CA ILE A 15 21.70 5.67 -7.91
C ILE A 15 23.04 4.89 -7.80
N GLN A 16 23.71 4.96 -6.65
CA GLN A 16 24.94 4.21 -6.37
C GLN A 16 24.74 2.70 -6.23
N LEU A 17 23.51 2.21 -6.02
CA LEU A 17 23.23 0.78 -5.93
C LEU A 17 23.21 0.16 -7.33
N PRO A 18 24.02 -0.87 -7.64
CA PRO A 18 24.07 -1.49 -8.96
C PRO A 18 22.71 -2.02 -9.45
N GLU A 19 21.86 -2.49 -8.53
CA GLU A 19 20.54 -3.04 -8.83
C GLU A 19 19.50 -1.96 -9.20
N ILE A 20 19.78 -0.70 -8.86
CA ILE A 20 18.93 0.46 -9.17
C ILE A 20 19.58 1.26 -10.29
N GLY A 21 20.75 1.87 -10.04
CA GLY A 21 21.41 2.76 -10.98
C GLY A 21 20.55 3.97 -11.37
N GLU A 22 21.02 4.76 -12.33
CA GLU A 22 20.23 5.88 -12.84
C GLU A 22 18.96 5.37 -13.55
N GLN A 23 19.03 4.25 -14.26
CA GLN A 23 17.89 3.68 -14.98
C GLN A 23 16.75 3.24 -14.04
N GLY A 24 17.08 2.56 -12.94
CA GLY A 24 16.10 2.17 -11.92
C GLY A 24 15.50 3.39 -11.23
N GLN A 25 16.31 4.41 -10.93
CA GLN A 25 15.80 5.65 -10.36
C GLN A 25 14.85 6.38 -11.33
N ARG A 26 15.10 6.33 -12.65
CA ARG A 26 14.14 6.84 -13.66
C ARG A 26 12.83 6.07 -13.62
N LYS A 27 12.86 4.73 -13.50
CA LYS A 27 11.63 3.92 -13.34
C LYS A 27 10.85 4.33 -12.10
N ILE A 28 11.54 4.54 -10.97
CA ILE A 28 10.93 5.03 -9.73
C ILE A 28 10.26 6.39 -9.95
N ARG A 29 10.96 7.35 -10.56
CA ARG A 29 10.40 8.66 -10.90
C ARG A 29 9.19 8.56 -11.83
N ASP A 30 9.19 7.66 -12.79
CA ASP A 30 8.11 7.60 -13.79
C ASP A 30 6.88 6.81 -13.29
N ALA A 31 6.97 6.15 -12.13
CA ALA A 31 5.90 5.34 -11.56
C ALA A 31 4.81 6.17 -10.85
N LYS A 32 3.57 5.66 -10.92
CA LYS A 32 2.39 6.20 -10.23
C LYS A 32 1.89 5.19 -9.20
N VAL A 33 1.91 5.54 -7.92
CA VAL A 33 1.46 4.67 -6.82
C VAL A 33 0.23 5.25 -6.14
N LEU A 34 -0.78 4.43 -5.89
CA LEU A 34 -1.96 4.79 -5.08
C LEU A 34 -1.86 4.14 -3.70
N CYS A 35 -1.76 4.94 -2.64
CA CYS A 35 -1.86 4.50 -1.26
C CYS A 35 -3.29 4.68 -0.78
N ILE A 36 -3.95 3.58 -0.42
CA ILE A 36 -5.33 3.57 0.09
C ILE A 36 -5.31 3.27 1.58
N GLY A 37 -5.79 4.20 2.38
CA GLY A 37 -5.60 4.20 3.84
C GLY A 37 -4.27 4.83 4.21
N LEU A 38 -4.32 5.88 5.02
CA LEU A 38 -3.18 6.65 5.53
C LEU A 38 -3.12 6.51 7.05
N GLY A 39 -3.33 5.28 7.53
CA GLY A 39 -3.09 4.87 8.91
C GLY A 39 -1.61 4.55 9.19
N GLY A 40 -1.36 3.68 10.17
CA GLY A 40 0.01 3.35 10.59
C GLY A 40 0.86 2.73 9.48
N LEU A 41 0.25 1.95 8.58
CA LEU A 41 0.93 1.33 7.44
C LEU A 41 1.13 2.35 6.31
N GLY A 42 0.04 2.99 5.87
CA GLY A 42 0.04 3.89 4.72
C GLY A 42 0.91 5.13 4.90
N THR A 43 0.99 5.68 6.11
CA THR A 43 1.88 6.82 6.42
C THR A 43 3.35 6.47 6.22
N VAL A 44 3.77 5.29 6.69
CA VAL A 44 5.16 4.82 6.53
C VAL A 44 5.44 4.49 5.06
N ALA A 45 4.54 3.74 4.41
CA ALA A 45 4.71 3.35 3.02
C ALA A 45 4.85 4.57 2.10
N SER A 46 3.90 5.52 2.20
CA SER A 46 3.91 6.73 1.38
C SER A 46 5.12 7.63 1.63
N LEU A 47 5.59 7.74 2.88
CA LEU A 47 6.79 8.51 3.23
C LEU A 47 8.04 7.96 2.54
N TYR A 48 8.26 6.65 2.62
CA TYR A 48 9.44 6.04 2.00
C TYR A 48 9.35 6.04 0.47
N LEU A 49 8.16 5.89 -0.10
CA LEU A 49 7.95 6.00 -1.55
C LEU A 49 8.21 7.42 -2.05
N ALA A 50 7.74 8.44 -1.32
CA ALA A 50 8.03 9.83 -1.63
C ALA A 50 9.55 10.10 -1.57
N ASN A 51 10.22 9.70 -0.49
CA ASN A 51 11.66 9.91 -0.34
C ASN A 51 12.50 9.15 -1.37
N ALA A 52 12.06 7.95 -1.77
CA ALA A 52 12.67 7.18 -2.85
C ALA A 52 12.50 7.84 -4.22
N GLY A 53 11.62 8.84 -4.36
CA GLY A 53 11.41 9.61 -5.57
C GLY A 53 10.32 9.05 -6.48
N VAL A 54 9.33 8.32 -5.97
CA VAL A 54 8.14 7.94 -6.76
C VAL A 54 7.48 9.21 -7.27
N GLY A 55 7.36 9.36 -8.59
CA GLY A 55 7.01 10.66 -9.17
C GLY A 55 5.55 11.06 -9.01
N LYS A 56 4.63 10.10 -8.83
CA LYS A 56 3.23 10.41 -8.52
C LYS A 56 2.67 9.52 -7.43
N LEU A 57 2.17 10.13 -6.36
CA LEU A 57 1.54 9.46 -5.23
C LEU A 57 0.09 9.94 -5.08
N GLY A 58 -0.86 9.00 -5.22
CA GLY A 58 -2.24 9.18 -4.83
C GLY A 58 -2.44 8.78 -3.37
N LEU A 59 -3.12 9.60 -2.59
CA LEU A 59 -3.29 9.47 -1.15
C LEU A 59 -4.80 9.45 -0.86
N VAL A 60 -5.36 8.28 -0.59
CA VAL A 60 -6.82 8.11 -0.36
C VAL A 60 -7.05 7.82 1.11
N ASP A 61 -7.76 8.72 1.79
CA ASP A 61 -8.24 8.51 3.15
C ASP A 61 -9.41 9.47 3.41
N PHE A 62 -10.41 9.06 4.16
CA PHE A 62 -11.61 9.85 4.44
C PHE A 62 -11.66 10.36 5.88
N ASP A 63 -10.75 9.90 6.74
CA ASP A 63 -10.71 10.27 8.15
C ASP A 63 -9.97 11.61 8.35
N THR A 64 -10.12 12.14 9.57
CA THR A 64 -9.28 13.19 10.12
C THR A 64 -8.17 12.61 11.01
N VAL A 65 -7.12 13.39 11.21
CA VAL A 65 -6.04 13.06 12.15
C VAL A 65 -6.59 13.12 13.58
N ASP A 66 -6.41 12.05 14.34
CA ASP A 66 -6.86 11.91 15.72
C ASP A 66 -5.69 11.69 16.69
N MET A 67 -5.82 12.18 17.92
CA MET A 67 -4.78 12.05 18.95
C MET A 67 -4.41 10.58 19.23
N ASN A 68 -5.38 9.67 19.25
CA ASN A 68 -5.16 8.24 19.51
C ASN A 68 -4.42 7.51 18.37
N ASN A 69 -4.22 8.21 17.25
CA ASN A 69 -3.67 7.68 16.02
C ASN A 69 -2.20 8.12 15.80
N ILE A 70 -1.79 9.27 16.35
CA ILE A 70 -0.44 9.85 16.19
C ILE A 70 0.67 8.89 16.61
N GLN A 71 0.45 8.10 17.66
CA GLN A 71 1.44 7.18 18.23
C GLN A 71 1.95 6.11 17.22
N ARG A 72 1.25 5.91 16.10
CA ARG A 72 1.67 5.04 14.99
C ARG A 72 1.63 5.68 13.60
N GLN A 73 0.96 6.83 13.44
CA GLN A 73 0.79 7.51 12.15
C GLN A 73 1.82 8.62 12.00
N ILE A 74 3.07 8.22 11.74
CA ILE A 74 4.26 9.06 11.86
C ILE A 74 4.33 10.24 10.87
N LEU A 75 3.45 10.28 9.88
CA LEU A 75 3.37 11.37 8.93
C LEU A 75 2.66 12.60 9.53
N TYR A 76 1.89 12.43 10.60
CA TYR A 76 1.14 13.49 11.26
C TYR A 76 1.81 13.95 12.55
N ARG A 77 1.62 15.23 12.87
CA ARG A 77 2.07 15.88 14.10
C ARG A 77 0.88 16.27 14.95
N THR A 78 1.12 16.64 16.21
CA THR A 78 0.06 17.14 17.11
C THR A 78 -0.69 18.34 16.52
N GLU A 79 0.00 19.19 15.75
CA GLU A 79 -0.61 20.33 15.04
C GLU A 79 -1.54 19.94 13.88
N ASP A 80 -1.48 18.69 13.40
CA ASP A 80 -2.33 18.20 12.31
C ASP A 80 -3.69 17.68 12.80
N ILE A 81 -3.90 17.53 14.12
CA ILE A 81 -5.15 16.99 14.70
C ILE A 81 -6.38 17.75 14.17
N GLY A 82 -7.40 17.00 13.74
CA GLY A 82 -8.63 17.54 13.14
C GLY A 82 -8.54 17.82 11.63
N SER A 83 -7.33 17.85 11.05
CA SER A 83 -7.16 17.97 9.60
C SER A 83 -7.49 16.66 8.89
N PHE A 84 -7.95 16.72 7.65
CA PHE A 84 -8.14 15.52 6.83
C PHE A 84 -6.82 14.80 6.57
N LYS A 85 -6.78 13.48 6.79
CA LYS A 85 -5.57 12.65 6.66
C LYS A 85 -4.94 12.76 5.28
N ALA A 86 -5.75 12.74 4.21
CA ALA A 86 -5.27 12.83 2.83
C ALA A 86 -4.57 14.17 2.53
N GLU A 87 -5.14 15.28 3.00
CA GLU A 87 -4.57 16.62 2.77
C GLU A 87 -3.33 16.86 3.64
N SER A 88 -3.37 16.48 4.92
CA SER A 88 -2.21 16.60 5.82
C SER A 88 -1.05 15.72 5.31
N ALA A 89 -1.34 14.50 4.84
CA ALA A 89 -0.32 13.63 4.26
C ALA A 89 0.33 14.27 3.02
N LYS A 90 -0.46 14.83 2.12
CA LYS A 90 0.04 15.54 0.93
C LYS A 90 0.96 16.70 1.31
N LYS A 91 0.54 17.55 2.25
CA LYS A 91 1.34 18.67 2.77
C LYS A 91 2.68 18.18 3.33
N ASN A 92 2.64 17.16 4.19
CA ASN A 92 3.81 16.68 4.90
C ASN A 92 4.79 15.94 3.96
N LEU A 93 4.30 15.11 3.05
CA LEU A 93 5.13 14.43 2.04
C LEU A 93 5.80 15.42 1.07
N ARG A 94 5.11 16.50 0.69
CA ARG A 94 5.70 17.55 -0.17
C ARG A 94 6.86 18.27 0.53
N ALA A 95 6.82 18.41 1.84
CA ALA A 95 7.92 18.97 2.62
C ALA A 95 9.16 18.05 2.61
N TYR A 96 8.96 16.73 2.57
CA TYR A 96 10.05 15.76 2.44
C TYR A 96 10.63 15.72 1.02
N ASN A 97 9.77 15.62 0.00
CA ASN A 97 10.20 15.57 -1.39
C ASN A 97 9.32 16.42 -2.32
N PRO A 98 9.73 17.64 -2.66
CA PRO A 98 8.98 18.51 -3.57
C PRO A 98 9.07 18.10 -5.06
N ASP A 99 9.90 17.11 -5.42
CA ASP A 99 10.05 16.66 -6.81
C ASP A 99 8.91 15.73 -7.27
N SER A 100 8.17 15.15 -6.32
CA SER A 100 7.04 14.26 -6.56
C SER A 100 5.71 15.02 -6.64
N GLU A 101 4.79 14.52 -7.47
CA GLU A 101 3.41 14.97 -7.53
C GLU A 101 2.55 14.21 -6.52
N PHE A 102 1.80 14.93 -5.69
CA PHE A 102 0.91 14.34 -4.68
C PHE A 102 -0.54 14.72 -4.96
N LEU A 103 -1.39 13.70 -5.10
CA LEU A 103 -2.83 13.83 -5.26
C LEU A 103 -3.53 13.30 -4.02
N SER A 104 -4.30 14.15 -3.36
CA SER A 104 -5.10 13.79 -2.19
C SER A 104 -6.55 13.53 -2.60
N PHE A 105 -7.13 12.47 -2.05
CA PHE A 105 -8.51 12.08 -2.26
C PHE A 105 -9.15 11.89 -0.89
N ASN A 106 -9.82 12.95 -0.42
CA ASN A 106 -10.56 12.93 0.84
C ASN A 106 -11.93 12.25 0.67
N GLU A 107 -11.92 10.97 0.30
CA GLU A 107 -13.12 10.18 0.05
C GLU A 107 -12.93 8.72 0.47
N LYS A 108 -14.02 8.09 0.95
CA LYS A 108 -14.01 6.66 1.24
C LYS A 108 -13.96 5.89 -0.08
N LEU A 109 -13.12 4.86 -0.15
CA LEU A 109 -13.14 3.96 -1.29
C LEU A 109 -14.44 3.14 -1.27
N THR A 110 -15.18 3.18 -2.38
CA THR A 110 -16.45 2.46 -2.56
C THR A 110 -16.48 1.83 -3.94
N GLU A 111 -17.41 0.91 -4.17
CA GLU A 111 -17.61 0.29 -5.50
C GLU A 111 -17.82 1.34 -6.62
N LYS A 112 -18.42 2.49 -6.27
CA LYS A 112 -18.71 3.58 -7.21
C LYS A 112 -17.47 4.31 -7.70
N ASN A 113 -16.43 4.47 -6.86
CA ASN A 113 -15.23 5.24 -7.20
C ASN A 113 -13.96 4.38 -7.41
N ALA A 114 -13.91 3.16 -6.87
CA ALA A 114 -12.70 2.33 -6.82
C ALA A 114 -12.08 2.12 -8.20
N LYS A 115 -12.88 1.73 -9.20
CA LYS A 115 -12.39 1.49 -10.56
C LYS A 115 -11.77 2.75 -11.19
N LYS A 116 -12.44 3.90 -11.03
CA LYS A 116 -11.99 5.18 -11.61
C LYS A 116 -10.70 5.67 -10.97
N LEU A 117 -10.54 5.49 -9.66
CA LEU A 117 -9.33 5.87 -8.94
C LEU A 117 -8.16 4.93 -9.28
N ILE A 118 -8.33 3.63 -9.06
CA ILE A 118 -7.28 2.61 -9.24
C ILE A 118 -6.76 2.58 -10.69
N TRP A 119 -7.61 2.81 -11.68
CA TRP A 119 -7.21 2.82 -13.09
C TRP A 119 -6.05 3.78 -13.41
N LYS A 120 -5.99 4.93 -12.72
CA LYS A 120 -5.04 6.03 -12.98
C LYS A 120 -3.61 5.76 -12.50
N PHE A 121 -3.40 4.70 -11.72
CA PHE A 121 -2.13 4.38 -11.07
C PHE A 121 -1.60 3.03 -11.52
N ASP A 122 -0.29 2.84 -11.41
CA ASP A 122 0.40 1.64 -11.88
C ASP A 122 0.39 0.54 -10.82
N ILE A 123 0.60 0.92 -9.55
CA ILE A 123 0.68 0.01 -8.40
C ILE A 123 -0.19 0.54 -7.27
N ILE A 124 -0.88 -0.35 -6.57
CA ILE A 124 -1.76 -0.03 -5.45
C ILE A 124 -1.15 -0.56 -4.15
N VAL A 125 -1.15 0.27 -3.11
CA VAL A 125 -0.72 -0.09 -1.75
C VAL A 125 -1.94 -0.03 -0.84
N ASP A 126 -2.23 -1.15 -0.19
CA ASP A 126 -3.34 -1.27 0.76
C ASP A 126 -2.84 -1.03 2.19
N GLY A 127 -3.05 0.19 2.67
CA GLY A 127 -2.80 0.60 4.05
C GLY A 127 -4.07 0.61 4.89
N THR A 128 -5.14 -0.07 4.46
CA THR A 128 -6.43 -0.11 5.17
C THR A 128 -6.44 -1.13 6.31
N ASP A 129 -7.24 -0.83 7.32
CA ASP A 129 -7.34 -1.63 8.55
C ASP A 129 -8.56 -2.55 8.59
N ASN A 130 -9.56 -2.35 7.73
CA ASN A 130 -10.80 -3.13 7.74
C ASN A 130 -10.89 -4.14 6.59
N PHE A 131 -11.62 -5.23 6.82
CA PHE A 131 -11.77 -6.29 5.84
C PHE A 131 -12.51 -5.84 4.56
N SER A 132 -13.57 -5.04 4.68
CA SER A 132 -14.40 -4.66 3.54
C SER A 132 -13.60 -3.92 2.45
N SER A 133 -12.74 -2.98 2.85
CA SER A 133 -11.83 -2.26 1.95
C SER A 133 -10.85 -3.21 1.27
N ARG A 134 -10.26 -4.17 2.00
CA ARG A 134 -9.30 -5.15 1.44
C ARG A 134 -9.91 -5.97 0.32
N TYR A 135 -11.15 -6.44 0.49
CA TYR A 135 -11.87 -7.16 -0.57
C TYR A 135 -12.17 -6.28 -1.78
N LEU A 136 -12.66 -5.06 -1.57
CA LEU A 136 -12.94 -4.11 -2.64
C LEU A 136 -11.69 -3.76 -3.45
N ILE A 137 -10.58 -3.45 -2.77
CA ILE A 137 -9.29 -3.13 -3.38
C ILE A 137 -8.80 -4.35 -4.19
N ASN A 138 -8.80 -5.54 -3.59
CA ASN A 138 -8.39 -6.77 -4.25
C ASN A 138 -9.18 -7.03 -5.53
N ASP A 139 -10.51 -7.01 -5.44
CA ASP A 139 -11.38 -7.36 -6.56
C ASP A 139 -11.23 -6.36 -7.70
N THR A 140 -11.10 -5.07 -7.36
CA THR A 140 -10.85 -4.01 -8.34
C THR A 140 -9.47 -4.18 -9.00
N CYS A 141 -8.42 -4.47 -8.22
CA CYS A 141 -7.07 -4.69 -8.74
C CYS A 141 -7.01 -5.94 -9.64
N ALA A 142 -7.67 -7.04 -9.25
CA ALA A 142 -7.76 -8.26 -10.04
C ALA A 142 -8.47 -8.00 -11.39
N ALA A 143 -9.60 -7.29 -11.37
CA ALA A 143 -10.35 -6.93 -12.57
C ALA A 143 -9.57 -6.01 -13.51
N LEU A 144 -8.84 -5.03 -12.95
CA LEU A 144 -8.03 -4.07 -13.70
C LEU A 144 -6.61 -4.58 -14.02
N LYS A 145 -6.25 -5.77 -13.56
CA LYS A 145 -4.89 -6.35 -13.66
C LYS A 145 -3.82 -5.39 -13.11
N LYS A 146 -4.10 -4.75 -11.97
CA LYS A 146 -3.16 -3.89 -11.25
C LYS A 146 -2.42 -4.69 -10.17
N PRO A 147 -1.10 -4.54 -10.03
CA PRO A 147 -0.37 -5.00 -8.85
C PRO A 147 -0.92 -4.37 -7.57
N LEU A 148 -1.02 -5.18 -6.52
CA LEU A 148 -1.48 -4.79 -5.20
C LEU A 148 -0.47 -5.25 -4.15
N VAL A 149 0.04 -4.31 -3.37
CA VAL A 149 0.92 -4.57 -2.23
C VAL A 149 0.10 -4.54 -0.95
N TYR A 150 -0.13 -5.72 -0.39
CA TYR A 150 -0.98 -5.93 0.77
C TYR A 150 -0.16 -5.85 2.06
N GLY A 151 -0.72 -5.17 3.05
CA GLY A 151 -0.24 -5.16 4.42
C GLY A 151 -1.40 -5.18 5.41
N ALA A 152 -1.21 -5.83 6.55
CA ALA A 152 -2.12 -5.77 7.68
C ALA A 152 -1.33 -5.87 8.98
N ALA A 153 -1.83 -5.25 10.05
CA ALA A 153 -1.25 -5.38 11.38
C ALA A 153 -2.34 -5.30 12.45
N MET A 154 -2.26 -6.16 13.46
CA MET A 154 -3.18 -6.20 14.60
C MET A 154 -2.46 -6.76 15.83
N GLY A 155 -2.59 -6.10 16.99
CA GLY A 155 -1.86 -6.49 18.18
C GLY A 155 -0.35 -6.47 17.94
N PHE A 156 0.29 -7.63 18.06
CA PHE A 156 1.72 -7.82 17.76
C PHE A 156 1.96 -8.53 16.43
N GLU A 157 0.92 -8.89 15.67
CA GLU A 157 1.07 -9.62 14.41
C GLU A 157 1.03 -8.66 13.22
N GLY A 158 1.93 -8.86 12.27
CA GLY A 158 1.95 -8.18 10.98
C GLY A 158 1.93 -9.16 9.83
N ARG A 159 1.30 -8.80 8.71
CA ARG A 159 1.25 -9.61 7.48
C ARG A 159 1.56 -8.77 6.27
N ALA A 160 2.29 -9.34 5.31
CA ALA A 160 2.56 -8.70 4.03
C ALA A 160 2.62 -9.72 2.88
N THR A 161 2.14 -9.33 1.70
CA THR A 161 2.31 -10.08 0.45
C THR A 161 2.12 -9.16 -0.76
N THR A 162 2.57 -9.62 -1.93
CA THR A 162 2.43 -8.89 -3.18
C THR A 162 1.57 -9.69 -4.15
N PHE A 163 0.48 -9.10 -4.62
CA PHE A 163 -0.38 -9.70 -5.63
C PHE A 163 -0.13 -9.04 -6.98
N VAL A 164 0.15 -9.84 -8.01
CA VAL A 164 0.35 -9.36 -9.39
C VAL A 164 -0.60 -10.11 -10.33
N PRO A 165 -0.85 -9.59 -11.54
CA PRO A 165 -1.66 -10.31 -12.51
C PRO A 165 -1.18 -11.76 -12.71
N LYS A 166 -2.13 -12.69 -12.70
CA LYS A 166 -1.92 -14.16 -12.78
C LYS A 166 -1.37 -14.84 -11.53
N SER A 167 -0.95 -14.13 -10.47
CA SER A 167 -0.58 -14.74 -9.17
C SER A 167 -1.83 -15.09 -8.32
N PRO A 168 -1.67 -15.70 -7.13
CA PRO A 168 -2.74 -15.70 -6.13
C PRO A 168 -3.14 -14.26 -5.79
N CYS A 169 -4.38 -14.07 -5.34
CA CYS A 169 -4.89 -12.77 -4.87
C CYS A 169 -5.38 -12.88 -3.42
N TYR A 170 -5.88 -11.79 -2.84
CA TYR A 170 -6.40 -11.80 -1.48
C TYR A 170 -7.52 -12.81 -1.28
N ARG A 171 -8.41 -13.00 -2.28
CA ARG A 171 -9.44 -14.06 -2.24
C ARG A 171 -8.91 -15.48 -2.36
N CYS A 172 -7.65 -15.69 -2.77
CA CYS A 172 -7.03 -17.01 -2.65
C CYS A 172 -6.61 -17.31 -1.21
N LEU A 173 -6.25 -16.27 -0.44
CA LEU A 173 -5.93 -16.35 0.98
C LEU A 173 -7.19 -16.39 1.86
N HIS A 174 -8.18 -15.55 1.55
CA HIS A 174 -9.45 -15.42 2.25
C HIS A 174 -10.62 -15.54 1.25
N PRO A 175 -11.15 -16.76 1.01
CA PRO A 175 -12.09 -17.02 -0.09
C PRO A 175 -13.40 -16.23 -0.06
N LYS A 176 -13.99 -16.09 1.14
CA LYS A 176 -15.28 -15.43 1.33
C LYS A 176 -15.12 -14.30 2.34
N TYR A 177 -15.71 -13.16 2.01
CA TYR A 177 -15.93 -12.12 3.00
C TYR A 177 -16.98 -12.64 3.96
N ASP A 178 -16.65 -12.65 5.25
CA ASP A 178 -17.56 -12.98 6.33
C ASP A 178 -17.83 -11.68 7.08
N GLU A 179 -19.08 -11.23 7.04
CA GLU A 179 -19.51 -9.98 7.66
C GLU A 179 -19.29 -9.98 9.18
N SER A 180 -19.25 -11.15 9.83
CA SER A 180 -18.92 -11.26 11.26
C SER A 180 -17.49 -10.81 11.58
N LEU A 181 -16.57 -10.87 10.60
CA LEU A 181 -15.21 -10.38 10.77
C LEU A 181 -15.13 -8.86 10.95
N SER A 182 -16.15 -8.11 10.50
CA SER A 182 -16.21 -6.65 10.72
C SER A 182 -16.25 -6.27 12.20
N VAL A 183 -16.77 -7.16 13.06
CA VAL A 183 -16.79 -6.97 14.52
C VAL A 183 -15.37 -7.02 15.10
N LEU A 184 -14.45 -7.74 14.45
CA LEU A 184 -13.05 -7.87 14.87
C LEU A 184 -12.19 -6.66 14.47
N ASP A 185 -12.65 -5.82 13.53
CA ASP A 185 -11.92 -4.60 13.11
C ASP A 185 -11.71 -3.62 14.27
N CYS A 186 -12.53 -3.69 15.32
CA CYS A 186 -12.49 -2.79 16.50
C CYS A 186 -11.94 -3.44 17.79
N ALA A 187 -11.53 -4.71 17.77
CA ALA A 187 -11.39 -5.49 19.02
C ALA A 187 -9.96 -5.54 19.61
N GLY A 188 -8.98 -4.79 19.08
CA GLY A 188 -7.60 -4.90 19.56
C GLY A 188 -6.76 -3.64 19.40
N GLY A 189 -5.91 -3.37 20.39
CA GLY A 189 -4.81 -2.41 20.26
C GLY A 189 -3.78 -2.87 19.22
N ILE A 190 -2.85 -1.98 18.89
CA ILE A 190 -1.79 -2.22 17.92
C ILE A 190 -0.44 -1.83 18.50
N PHE A 191 0.54 -2.72 18.41
CA PHE A 191 1.93 -2.41 18.74
C PHE A 191 2.56 -1.67 17.56
N SER A 192 2.77 -0.37 17.73
CA SER A 192 3.11 0.57 16.66
C SER A 192 4.32 0.21 15.80
N PRO A 193 5.41 -0.35 16.36
CA PRO A 193 6.51 -0.84 15.54
C PRO A 193 6.10 -1.88 14.50
N VAL A 194 5.12 -2.74 14.79
CA VAL A 194 4.61 -3.74 13.83
C VAL A 194 3.98 -3.06 12.62
N ALA A 195 3.14 -2.05 12.87
CA ALA A 195 2.55 -1.24 11.80
C ALA A 195 3.64 -0.58 10.94
N GLY A 196 4.67 -0.03 11.58
CA GLY A 196 5.83 0.56 10.91
C GLY A 196 6.62 -0.42 10.06
N ILE A 197 6.93 -1.61 10.59
CA ILE A 197 7.67 -2.65 9.87
C ILE A 197 6.88 -3.13 8.65
N ILE A 198 5.57 -3.37 8.80
CA ILE A 198 4.73 -3.78 7.67
C ILE A 198 4.63 -2.66 6.62
N GLY A 199 4.44 -1.40 7.02
CA GLY A 199 4.46 -0.26 6.09
C GLY A 199 5.79 -0.14 5.32
N MET A 200 6.92 -0.42 5.98
CA MET A 200 8.23 -0.47 5.34
C MET A 200 8.34 -1.62 4.32
N ILE A 201 7.85 -2.81 4.68
CA ILE A 201 7.80 -3.95 3.77
C ILE A 201 6.95 -3.60 2.53
N GLN A 202 5.83 -2.90 2.71
CA GLN A 202 5.01 -2.44 1.59
C GLN A 202 5.76 -1.45 0.69
N ALA A 203 6.48 -0.48 1.25
CA ALA A 203 7.31 0.42 0.46
C ALA A 203 8.39 -0.34 -0.33
N SER A 204 9.07 -1.29 0.33
CA SER A 204 10.11 -2.11 -0.29
C SER A 204 9.57 -2.96 -1.44
N GLU A 205 8.45 -3.66 -1.24
CA GLU A 205 7.79 -4.44 -2.30
C GLU A 205 7.30 -3.55 -3.46
N THR A 206 6.81 -2.35 -3.16
CA THR A 206 6.39 -1.40 -4.19
C THR A 206 7.56 -0.93 -5.05
N LEU A 207 8.70 -0.57 -4.43
CA LEU A 207 9.91 -0.21 -5.17
C LEU A 207 10.43 -1.38 -5.99
N LYS A 208 10.44 -2.59 -5.42
CA LYS A 208 10.82 -3.81 -6.12
C LYS A 208 9.91 -4.12 -7.31
N LEU A 209 8.60 -3.88 -7.20
CA LEU A 209 7.66 -3.97 -8.33
C LEU A 209 8.02 -2.98 -9.44
N ILE A 210 8.31 -1.71 -9.10
CA ILE A 210 8.71 -0.69 -10.08
C ILE A 210 10.00 -1.09 -10.80
N LEU A 211 10.94 -1.68 -10.07
CA LEU A 211 12.21 -2.17 -10.62
C LEU A 211 12.08 -3.49 -11.39
N GLY A 212 10.92 -4.15 -11.35
CA GLY A 212 10.64 -5.42 -12.04
C GLY A 212 11.17 -6.66 -11.31
N LYS A 213 11.38 -6.58 -9.99
CA LYS A 213 11.93 -7.64 -9.13
C LYS A 213 11.10 -7.87 -7.85
N PRO A 214 9.76 -8.02 -7.93
CA PRO A 214 8.94 -8.25 -6.73
C PRO A 214 9.32 -9.59 -6.08
N ASP A 215 9.20 -9.69 -4.75
CA ASP A 215 9.68 -10.87 -4.00
C ASP A 215 8.57 -11.62 -3.27
N LEU A 216 7.62 -10.91 -2.64
CA LEU A 216 6.53 -11.53 -1.87
C LEU A 216 5.36 -12.02 -2.75
N VAL A 217 5.60 -12.27 -4.04
CA VAL A 217 4.58 -12.84 -4.94
C VAL A 217 4.43 -14.33 -4.67
N GLY A 218 3.23 -14.75 -4.25
CA GLY A 218 2.97 -16.15 -3.88
C GLY A 218 3.57 -16.55 -2.53
N ARG A 219 4.01 -15.57 -1.73
CA ARG A 219 4.53 -15.75 -0.37
C ARG A 219 3.78 -14.81 0.58
N LEU A 220 3.29 -15.36 1.68
CA LEU A 220 2.74 -14.58 2.79
C LEU A 220 3.80 -14.50 3.88
N LEU A 221 4.30 -13.29 4.14
CA LEU A 221 5.20 -13.01 5.25
C LEU A 221 4.37 -12.65 6.48
N VAL A 222 4.65 -13.32 7.60
CA VAL A 222 3.99 -13.08 8.90
C VAL A 222 5.06 -12.71 9.92
N LEU A 223 4.90 -11.55 10.56
CA LEU A 223 5.74 -11.06 11.65
C LEU A 223 5.03 -11.30 12.98
N ASP A 224 5.69 -12.00 13.90
CA ASP A 224 5.38 -11.95 15.33
C ASP A 224 6.25 -10.89 16.00
N GLY A 225 5.66 -9.75 16.32
CA GLY A 225 6.32 -8.62 16.98
C GLY A 225 6.66 -8.83 18.45
N LYS A 226 6.18 -9.90 19.11
CA LYS A 226 6.61 -10.25 20.48
C LYS A 226 7.99 -10.88 20.48
N THR A 227 8.27 -11.70 19.47
CA THR A 227 9.52 -12.47 19.35
C THR A 227 10.42 -11.98 18.23
N MET A 228 9.96 -11.00 17.44
CA MET A 228 10.60 -10.52 16.21
C MET A 228 10.88 -11.64 15.19
N ARG A 229 10.02 -12.66 15.17
CA ARG A 229 10.13 -13.79 14.23
C ARG A 229 9.35 -13.53 12.97
N PHE A 230 9.99 -13.80 11.83
CA PHE A 230 9.32 -13.85 10.53
C PHE A 230 9.06 -15.31 10.14
N THR A 231 7.82 -15.60 9.73
CA THR A 231 7.40 -16.89 9.19
C THR A 231 6.85 -16.69 7.80
N GLU A 232 7.20 -17.58 6.89
CA GLU A 232 6.75 -17.52 5.50
C GLU A 232 5.84 -18.69 5.17
N TYR A 233 4.72 -18.38 4.50
CA TYR A 233 3.80 -19.37 3.97
C TYR A 233 3.73 -19.26 2.46
N ARG A 234 3.72 -20.41 1.78
CA ARG A 234 3.46 -20.45 0.34
C ARG A 234 1.99 -20.20 0.08
N LEU A 235 1.68 -19.20 -0.73
CA LEU A 235 0.34 -18.90 -1.18
C LEU A 235 0.14 -19.45 -2.60
N ASN A 236 -0.83 -20.35 -2.76
CA ASN A 236 -1.16 -20.93 -4.04
C ASN A 236 -2.39 -20.26 -4.65
N LYS A 237 -2.37 -20.12 -5.97
CA LYS A 237 -3.52 -19.57 -6.70
C LYS A 237 -4.62 -20.62 -6.72
N ASN A 238 -5.81 -20.25 -6.28
CA ASN A 238 -6.99 -21.09 -6.41
C ASN A 238 -7.59 -20.93 -7.84
N PRO A 239 -7.62 -21.98 -8.67
CA PRO A 239 -8.22 -21.91 -10.02
C PRO A 239 -9.71 -21.54 -10.02
N ALA A 240 -10.42 -21.83 -8.93
CA ALA A 240 -11.83 -21.50 -8.74
C ALA A 240 -12.05 -20.15 -8.00
N CYS A 241 -11.00 -19.36 -7.78
CA CYS A 241 -11.11 -18.07 -7.11
C CYS A 241 -12.07 -17.13 -7.88
N THR A 242 -13.01 -16.52 -7.17
CA THR A 242 -14.03 -15.64 -7.76
C THR A 242 -13.48 -14.32 -8.30
N ALA A 243 -12.26 -13.92 -7.91
CA ALA A 243 -11.60 -12.70 -8.40
C ALA A 243 -10.52 -12.98 -9.47
N CYS A 244 -9.69 -14.01 -9.31
CA CYS A 244 -8.54 -14.25 -10.20
C CYS A 244 -8.52 -15.62 -10.90
N GLY A 245 -9.48 -16.50 -10.59
CA GLY A 245 -9.70 -17.77 -11.28
C GLY A 245 -10.43 -17.49 -12.58
N GLY A 246 -9.82 -17.81 -13.72
CA GLY A 246 -10.25 -17.38 -15.07
C GLY A 246 -11.66 -17.81 -15.52
N LYS A 247 -12.47 -18.43 -14.66
CA LYS A 247 -13.91 -18.55 -14.88
C LYS A 247 -14.54 -17.19 -14.57
N ALA A 248 -14.57 -16.34 -15.60
CA ALA A 248 -15.34 -15.10 -15.60
C ALA A 248 -16.71 -15.36 -14.96
N ARG A 249 -16.97 -14.77 -13.79
CA ARG A 249 -18.35 -14.59 -13.35
C ARG A 249 -19.02 -13.77 -14.44
N LYS A 250 -19.97 -14.41 -15.14
CA LYS A 250 -20.99 -13.70 -15.92
C LYS A 250 -21.56 -12.61 -15.02
N SER A 251 -21.50 -11.36 -15.49
CA SER A 251 -22.27 -10.22 -15.05
C SER A 251 -22.44 -10.06 -13.52
N ILE A 252 -21.60 -9.23 -12.90
CA ILE A 252 -22.12 -8.34 -11.87
C ILE A 252 -22.78 -7.21 -12.66
N SER A 253 -24.10 -7.30 -12.82
CA SER A 253 -24.94 -6.19 -13.26
C SER A 253 -24.81 -5.03 -12.27
N LEU A 254 -24.76 -3.82 -12.85
CA LEU A 254 -24.65 -2.50 -12.23
C LEU A 254 -25.56 -2.28 -11.01
#